data_AF-A0A6G0IR65-F1
#
_entry.id   AF-A0A6G0IR65-F1
#
_cell.length_a   1.000
_cell.length_b   1.000
_cell.length_c   1.000
_cell.angle_alpha   90.00
_cell.angle_beta   90.00
_cell.angle_gamma   90.00
#
_symmetry.space_group_name_H-M   'P 1'
#
loop_
_entity.id
_entity.type
_entity.pdbx_description
1 polymer ?
#
loop_
_entity_poly.entity_id
_entity_poly.type
_entity_poly.pdbx_seq_one_letter_code
_entity_poly.pdbx_strand_id
1 'polypeptide(L)'
;MFKPDRPIWCRGHHPSRCCCAGRERVEAYMVDHSTYVSDLLKTDVDEGHDWDIFDNNEAAGLDLLEGDIQHDETFNRNSIIGDKYRWPATIPYYLEDSLDMNAKGVILKAFDQYRLKTCIDFTPWKGEKNYISVFKGSKEHNFRTYDDTVSSALGVPYDYSSVMHYNKTSFSIGSEPTIVTKIPHFMDVIGQRIGFSASDLTKLNLLYNCTILDK
;
A
#
# COMPACT_ATOMS: atom_id res chain seq x y z
N MET A 1 49.86 20.75 -14.99
CA MET A 1 51.33 20.63 -15.03
C MET A 1 51.79 20.06 -13.69
N PHE A 2 52.50 18.93 -13.75
CA PHE A 2 53.30 18.25 -12.70
C PHE A 2 54.16 19.23 -11.88
N LYS A 3 54.64 19.06 -10.63
CA LYS A 3 54.67 18.06 -9.52
C LYS A 3 55.51 18.79 -8.38
N PRO A 4 56.24 18.17 -7.42
CA PRO A 4 55.85 17.44 -6.19
C PRO A 4 56.65 17.88 -4.93
N ASP A 5 56.40 17.25 -3.76
CA ASP A 5 57.37 16.71 -2.77
C ASP A 5 57.05 16.90 -1.27
N ARG A 6 57.23 15.78 -0.55
CA ARG A 6 56.92 15.44 0.86
C ARG A 6 58.08 15.85 1.81
N PRO A 7 58.29 15.29 3.03
CA PRO A 7 57.43 14.87 4.15
C PRO A 7 57.92 15.46 5.52
N ILE A 8 57.10 15.45 6.59
CA ILE A 8 57.65 15.49 7.97
C ILE A 8 57.11 14.30 8.77
N TRP A 9 58.07 13.66 9.45
CA TRP A 9 58.06 12.37 10.09
C TRP A 9 57.26 12.35 11.41
N CYS A 10 56.44 11.33 11.61
CA CYS A 10 56.10 10.85 12.96
C CYS A 10 57.15 9.83 13.40
N ARG A 11 58.05 10.21 14.32
CA ARG A 11 58.83 9.25 15.13
C ARG A 11 58.13 9.07 16.47
N GLY A 12 57.88 7.82 16.85
CA GLY A 12 57.01 7.44 17.97
C GLY A 12 57.62 7.57 19.37
N HIS A 13 56.73 7.52 20.38
CA HIS A 13 56.75 6.57 21.51
C HIS A 13 55.64 6.96 22.53
N HIS A 14 54.48 6.28 22.43
CA HIS A 14 53.47 6.07 23.49
C HIS A 14 52.87 7.29 24.25
N PRO A 15 51.75 7.10 25.00
CA PRO A 15 50.55 7.89 24.83
C PRO A 15 50.33 8.86 26.00
N SER A 16 49.26 9.64 25.95
CA SER A 16 48.78 10.50 27.07
C SER A 16 49.51 11.83 27.21
N ARG A 17 49.12 12.80 26.37
CA ARG A 17 48.91 14.24 26.69
C ARG A 17 48.90 15.04 25.39
N CYS A 18 47.71 15.16 24.78
CA CYS A 18 47.44 16.36 23.99
C CYS A 18 46.99 17.43 24.99
N CYS A 19 47.91 18.34 25.35
CA CYS A 19 47.53 19.62 25.92
C CYS A 19 46.96 20.49 24.80
N CYS A 20 45.64 20.57 24.69
CA CYS A 20 45.01 21.72 24.04
C CYS A 20 44.86 22.81 25.11
N ALA A 21 45.68 23.85 25.00
CA ALA A 21 45.46 25.14 25.65
C ALA A 21 44.14 25.72 25.12
N GLY A 22 43.29 26.18 26.04
CA GLY A 22 41.86 26.32 25.79
C GLY A 22 41.40 27.60 25.11
N ARG A 23 40.09 27.65 24.87
CA ARG A 23 39.25 28.83 25.06
C ARG A 23 37.77 28.43 25.05
N GLU A 24 37.01 29.05 25.95
CA GLU A 24 35.53 29.15 26.03
C GLU A 24 34.73 27.87 26.31
N ARG A 25 34.30 27.76 27.57
CA ARG A 25 33.18 26.91 27.96
C ARG A 25 31.88 27.61 27.53
N VAL A 26 31.43 27.34 26.31
CA VAL A 26 30.02 27.52 25.95
C VAL A 26 29.23 26.39 26.59
N GLU A 27 28.58 26.68 27.72
CA GLU A 27 27.55 25.80 28.26
C GLU A 27 26.33 25.88 27.32
N ALA A 28 26.27 24.96 26.37
CA ALA A 28 25.07 24.70 25.61
C ALA A 28 24.08 23.99 26.52
N TYR A 29 23.07 24.71 27.01
CA TYR A 29 21.89 24.07 27.58
C TYR A 29 21.10 23.49 26.41
N MET A 30 21.04 22.16 26.32
CA MET A 30 20.01 21.49 25.52
C MET A 30 18.67 21.81 26.18
N VAL A 31 17.93 22.75 25.60
CA VAL A 31 16.51 22.89 25.91
C VAL A 31 15.84 21.69 25.27
N ASP A 32 15.35 20.78 26.11
CA ASP A 32 14.58 19.63 25.67
C ASP A 32 13.30 20.12 24.98
N HIS A 33 13.30 20.11 23.66
CA HIS A 33 12.13 20.42 22.84
C HIS A 33 11.09 19.27 22.85
N SER A 34 11.36 18.17 23.58
CA SER A 34 10.49 16.99 23.65
C SER A 34 9.25 17.18 24.53
N THR A 35 9.19 18.18 25.41
CA THR A 35 8.09 18.30 26.39
C THR A 35 7.01 19.31 26.02
N TYR A 36 7.07 19.92 24.82
CA TYR A 36 6.08 20.92 24.39
C TYR A 36 5.45 20.66 23.01
N VAL A 37 5.85 19.59 22.31
CA VAL A 37 5.33 19.24 20.96
C VAL A 37 4.62 17.87 20.96
N SER A 38 4.24 17.34 22.12
CA SER A 38 3.62 16.01 22.22
C SER A 38 2.10 16.01 22.40
N ASP A 39 1.44 17.18 22.43
CA ASP A 39 0.01 17.23 22.80
C ASP A 39 -0.85 18.21 21.98
N LEU A 40 -0.36 18.70 20.84
CA LEU A 40 -1.15 19.52 19.92
C LEU A 40 -1.15 18.91 18.51
N LEU A 41 -2.30 18.33 18.16
CA LEU A 41 -2.70 17.70 16.89
C LEU A 41 -2.10 16.31 16.59
N LYS A 42 -2.35 15.35 17.49
CA LYS A 42 -2.65 14.00 17.00
C LYS A 42 -4.11 14.04 16.54
N THR A 43 -4.34 14.42 15.29
CA THR A 43 -5.65 14.22 14.68
C THR A 43 -5.83 12.71 14.59
N ASP A 44 -6.70 12.16 15.43
CA ASP A 44 -7.26 10.84 15.23
C ASP A 44 -8.08 10.90 13.93
N VAL A 45 -7.52 10.36 12.85
CA VAL A 45 -8.15 10.43 11.52
C VAL A 45 -9.32 9.45 11.43
N ASP A 46 -9.27 8.41 12.27
CA ASP A 46 -10.19 7.30 12.36
C ASP A 46 -11.20 7.43 13.52
N GLU A 47 -11.07 8.45 14.38
CA GLU A 47 -11.93 8.68 15.56
C GLU A 47 -12.05 7.43 16.46
N GLY A 48 -11.00 6.59 16.48
CA GLY A 48 -10.97 5.31 17.20
C GLY A 48 -11.76 4.18 16.55
N HIS A 49 -12.17 4.33 15.29
CA HIS A 49 -12.88 3.33 14.51
C HIS A 49 -11.99 2.59 13.51
N ASP A 50 -11.99 1.26 13.56
CA ASP A 50 -11.32 0.41 12.56
C ASP A 50 -12.26 0.10 11.40
N TRP A 51 -12.56 1.11 10.56
CA TRP A 51 -13.45 0.94 9.40
C TRP A 51 -12.70 0.35 8.20
N ASP A 52 -13.23 -0.74 7.65
CA ASP A 52 -12.74 -1.34 6.43
C ASP A 52 -13.34 -0.63 5.19
N ILE A 53 -12.88 -1.01 4.00
CA ILE A 53 -13.36 -0.47 2.71
C ILE A 53 -14.88 -0.62 2.58
N PHE A 54 -15.42 -1.77 2.99
CA PHE A 54 -16.84 -2.07 2.88
C PHE A 54 -17.69 -1.20 3.80
N ASP A 55 -17.23 -0.96 5.03
CA ASP A 55 -17.94 -0.12 6.00
C ASP A 55 -18.02 1.33 5.48
N ASN A 56 -16.92 1.81 4.89
CA ASN A 56 -16.87 3.13 4.26
C ASN A 56 -17.85 3.26 3.08
N ASN A 57 -17.96 2.21 2.25
CA ASN A 57 -18.84 2.18 1.08
C ASN A 57 -20.31 2.01 1.46
N GLU A 58 -20.61 1.17 2.45
CA GLU A 58 -21.95 0.99 3.00
C GLU A 58 -22.44 2.27 3.70
N ALA A 59 -21.61 2.89 4.54
CA ALA A 59 -21.90 4.19 5.15
C ALA A 59 -22.05 5.32 4.11
N ALA A 60 -21.51 5.12 2.90
CA ALA A 60 -21.71 6.00 1.77
C ALA A 60 -22.98 5.70 0.96
N GLY A 61 -23.70 4.61 1.25
CA GLY A 61 -24.87 4.18 0.50
C GLY A 61 -24.54 3.69 -0.92
N LEU A 62 -23.33 3.18 -1.14
CA LEU A 62 -22.89 2.69 -2.45
C LEU A 62 -23.29 1.22 -2.63
N ASP A 63 -24.10 0.93 -3.65
CA ASP A 63 -24.52 -0.44 -4.01
C ASP A 63 -23.51 -1.06 -5.00
N LEU A 64 -22.32 -1.40 -4.51
CA LEU A 64 -21.23 -1.99 -5.31
C LEU A 64 -21.30 -3.52 -5.28
N LEU A 65 -20.93 -4.15 -6.39
CA LEU A 65 -20.71 -5.60 -6.42
C LEU A 65 -19.62 -5.93 -5.40
N GLU A 66 -19.85 -6.96 -4.58
CA GLU A 66 -18.86 -7.35 -3.55
C GLU A 66 -18.50 -6.22 -2.55
N GLY A 67 -19.25 -5.12 -2.54
CA GLY A 67 -19.07 -3.97 -1.66
C GLY A 67 -18.00 -2.95 -2.11
N ASP A 68 -17.16 -3.27 -3.09
CA ASP A 68 -16.12 -2.37 -3.61
C ASP A 68 -15.84 -2.48 -5.11
N ILE A 69 -16.58 -3.33 -5.85
CA ILE A 69 -16.42 -3.53 -7.29
C ILE A 69 -17.52 -2.80 -8.07
N GLN A 70 -17.10 -1.93 -8.98
CA GLN A 70 -17.98 -1.31 -9.96
C GLN A 70 -18.17 -2.25 -11.16
N HIS A 71 -19.40 -2.69 -11.42
CA HIS A 71 -19.72 -3.55 -12.57
C HIS A 71 -20.14 -2.70 -13.78
N ASP A 72 -19.57 -2.99 -14.96
CA ASP A 72 -19.99 -2.40 -16.24
C ASP A 72 -21.15 -3.21 -16.83
N GLU A 73 -22.26 -2.55 -17.18
CA GLU A 73 -23.49 -3.17 -17.73
C GLU A 73 -23.24 -4.07 -18.97
N THR A 74 -22.09 -3.93 -19.62
CA THR A 74 -21.74 -4.71 -20.83
C THR A 74 -21.06 -6.06 -20.59
N PHE A 75 -20.63 -6.40 -19.36
CA PHE A 75 -19.77 -7.58 -19.13
C PHE A 75 -20.31 -8.54 -18.07
N ASN A 76 -21.10 -9.51 -18.52
CA ASN A 76 -21.90 -10.40 -17.67
C ASN A 76 -21.14 -11.58 -16.99
N ARG A 77 -19.82 -11.50 -16.69
CA ARG A 77 -19.06 -12.65 -16.14
C ARG A 77 -17.84 -12.24 -15.29
N ASN A 78 -17.85 -12.58 -14.00
CA ASN A 78 -16.69 -12.45 -13.13
C ASN A 78 -15.57 -13.46 -13.46
N SER A 79 -14.35 -13.06 -13.09
CA SER A 79 -13.07 -13.47 -13.64
C SER A 79 -12.86 -13.00 -15.09
N ILE A 80 -12.05 -11.95 -15.19
CA ILE A 80 -11.29 -11.57 -16.38
C ILE A 80 -10.40 -12.77 -16.77
N ILE A 81 -10.98 -13.75 -17.45
CA ILE A 81 -10.23 -14.85 -18.06
C ILE A 81 -10.10 -14.48 -19.53
N GLY A 82 -8.88 -14.14 -19.90
CA GLY A 82 -8.51 -13.74 -21.25
C GLY A 82 -7.54 -12.56 -21.23
N ASP A 83 -6.53 -12.63 -22.09
CA ASP A 83 -5.52 -11.58 -22.23
C ASP A 83 -6.11 -10.21 -22.58
N LYS A 84 -7.34 -10.18 -23.09
CA LYS A 84 -8.06 -8.96 -23.50
C LYS A 84 -8.39 -7.97 -22.38
N TYR A 85 -8.44 -8.40 -21.12
CA TYR A 85 -8.67 -7.47 -20.00
C TYR A 85 -7.48 -7.42 -19.04
N ARG A 86 -6.32 -7.94 -19.47
CA ARG A 86 -5.06 -7.75 -18.74
C ARG A 86 -4.46 -6.41 -19.13
N TRP A 87 -3.97 -5.70 -18.13
CA TRP A 87 -3.11 -4.55 -18.40
C TRP A 87 -1.75 -5.03 -18.92
N PRO A 88 -1.01 -4.22 -19.70
CA PRO A 88 0.42 -4.42 -19.86
C PRO A 88 1.12 -4.39 -18.50
N ALA A 89 2.31 -5.00 -18.42
CA ALA A 89 3.10 -5.03 -17.18
C ALA A 89 3.40 -3.62 -16.64
N THR A 90 3.52 -2.62 -17.50
CA THR A 90 3.63 -1.21 -17.11
C THR A 90 2.30 -0.49 -17.33
N ILE A 91 1.66 -0.09 -16.24
CA ILE A 91 0.32 0.48 -16.23
C ILE A 91 0.39 2.02 -16.19
N PRO A 92 -0.13 2.72 -17.21
CA PRO A 92 -0.22 4.18 -17.16
C PRO A 92 -1.24 4.62 -16.12
N TYR A 93 -0.90 5.61 -15.29
CA TYR A 93 -1.80 6.17 -14.28
C TYR A 93 -1.86 7.70 -14.31
N TYR A 94 -2.98 8.24 -13.86
CA TYR A 94 -3.19 9.66 -13.62
C TYR A 94 -3.79 9.87 -12.23
N LEU A 95 -3.18 10.75 -11.43
CA LEU A 95 -3.69 11.10 -10.09
C LEU A 95 -4.39 12.46 -10.17
N GLU A 96 -5.71 12.45 -10.15
CA GLU A 96 -6.52 13.66 -10.26
C GLU A 96 -6.23 14.66 -9.13
N ASP A 97 -6.56 15.93 -9.37
CA ASP A 97 -6.40 17.00 -8.39
C ASP A 97 -7.40 16.91 -7.22
N SER A 98 -8.45 16.11 -7.38
CA SER A 98 -9.39 15.79 -6.30
C SER A 98 -8.79 14.95 -5.18
N LEU A 99 -7.64 14.30 -5.41
CA LEU A 99 -6.96 13.51 -4.40
C LEU A 99 -6.15 14.38 -3.44
N ASP A 100 -6.34 14.13 -2.15
CA ASP A 100 -5.55 14.73 -1.09
C ASP A 100 -4.07 14.34 -1.22
N MET A 101 -3.14 15.23 -0.84
CA MET A 101 -1.69 14.98 -0.96
C MET A 101 -1.25 13.72 -0.20
N ASN A 102 -1.88 13.45 0.95
CA ASN A 102 -1.65 12.23 1.71
C ASN A 102 -2.05 10.98 0.88
N ALA A 103 -3.23 11.01 0.27
CA ALA A 103 -3.71 9.92 -0.59
C ALA A 103 -2.75 9.70 -1.77
N LYS A 104 -2.30 10.77 -2.45
CA LYS A 104 -1.30 10.67 -3.52
C LYS A 104 -0.01 9.98 -3.02
N GLY A 105 0.50 10.35 -1.85
CA GLY A 105 1.67 9.73 -1.24
C GLY A 105 1.47 8.25 -0.91
N VAL A 106 0.31 7.89 -0.35
CA VAL A 106 -0.04 6.49 -0.03
C VAL A 106 -0.17 5.64 -1.29
N ILE A 107 -0.79 6.16 -2.35
CA ILE A 107 -0.92 5.47 -3.65
C ILE A 107 0.47 5.20 -4.25
N LEU A 108 1.37 6.18 -4.23
CA LEU A 108 2.74 5.99 -4.74
C LEU A 108 3.50 4.93 -3.92
N LYS A 109 3.33 4.92 -2.59
CA LYS A 109 3.90 3.86 -1.73
C LYS A 109 3.32 2.48 -2.07
N ALA A 110 2.05 2.40 -2.44
CA ALA A 110 1.45 1.15 -2.90
C ALA A 110 2.07 0.69 -4.24
N PHE A 111 2.29 1.60 -5.19
CA PHE A 111 3.00 1.27 -6.44
C PHE A 111 4.41 0.73 -6.19
N ASP A 112 5.13 1.28 -5.21
CA ASP A 112 6.44 0.73 -4.83
C ASP A 112 6.35 -0.69 -4.27
N GLN A 113 5.26 -1.05 -3.57
CA GLN A 113 5.04 -2.43 -3.14
C GLN A 113 4.86 -3.39 -4.33
N TYR A 114 4.19 -2.95 -5.40
CA TYR A 114 4.09 -3.75 -6.63
C TYR A 114 5.46 -3.94 -7.28
N ARG A 115 6.22 -2.85 -7.46
CA ARG A 115 7.58 -2.89 -8.06
C ARG A 115 8.53 -3.83 -7.32
N LEU A 116 8.46 -3.85 -6.00
CA LEU A 116 9.36 -4.66 -5.17
C LEU A 116 9.02 -6.16 -5.15
N LYS A 117 7.75 -6.51 -5.43
CA LYS A 117 7.24 -7.87 -5.20
C LYS A 117 6.78 -8.58 -6.48
N THR A 118 6.62 -7.84 -7.56
CA THR A 118 6.06 -8.28 -8.84
C THR A 118 6.79 -7.62 -10.01
N CYS A 119 6.52 -8.09 -11.23
CA CYS A 119 6.97 -7.44 -12.46
C CYS A 119 6.04 -6.31 -12.95
N ILE A 120 5.03 -5.93 -12.15
CA ILE A 120 4.08 -4.87 -12.50
C ILE A 120 4.67 -3.52 -12.07
N ASP A 121 4.63 -2.56 -12.99
CA ASP A 121 5.10 -1.20 -12.78
C ASP A 121 4.01 -0.19 -13.16
N PHE A 122 4.17 1.04 -12.68
CA PHE A 122 3.26 2.15 -12.88
C PHE A 122 4.00 3.37 -13.42
N THR A 123 3.50 3.97 -14.48
CA THR A 123 4.10 5.18 -15.07
C THR A 123 3.07 6.30 -15.21
N PRO A 124 3.45 7.57 -14.99
CA PRO A 124 2.55 8.69 -15.28
C PRO A 124 2.06 8.63 -16.72
N TRP A 125 0.77 8.84 -16.92
CA TRP A 125 0.12 8.85 -18.23
C TRP A 125 0.71 9.94 -19.14
N LYS A 126 0.97 9.57 -20.40
CA LYS A 126 1.58 10.41 -21.45
C LYS A 126 0.73 10.46 -22.73
N GLY A 127 -0.51 10.01 -22.66
CA GLY A 127 -1.43 9.95 -23.82
C GLY A 127 -1.74 8.54 -24.29
N GLU A 128 -1.42 7.51 -23.50
CA GLU A 128 -1.83 6.13 -23.77
C GLU A 128 -3.35 6.01 -23.83
N LYS A 129 -3.85 5.15 -24.72
CA LYS A 129 -5.29 4.96 -24.96
C LYS A 129 -6.05 4.52 -23.70
N ASN A 130 -5.45 3.62 -22.93
CA ASN A 130 -6.00 3.08 -21.69
C ASN A 130 -5.06 3.44 -20.55
N TYR A 131 -5.60 3.93 -19.44
CA TYR A 131 -4.86 4.28 -18.23
C TYR A 131 -5.81 4.20 -17.02
N ILE A 132 -5.25 4.17 -15.81
CA ILE A 132 -6.00 4.26 -14.56
C ILE A 132 -6.07 5.73 -14.13
N SER A 133 -7.28 6.31 -14.05
CA SER A 133 -7.47 7.60 -13.38
C SER A 133 -7.90 7.36 -11.94
N VAL A 134 -7.11 7.85 -10.99
CA VAL A 134 -7.41 7.75 -9.55
C VAL A 134 -7.92 9.09 -9.06
N PHE A 135 -9.10 9.09 -8.46
CA PHE A 135 -9.80 10.30 -8.05
C PHE A 135 -10.58 10.08 -6.77
N LYS A 136 -10.90 11.17 -6.06
CA LYS A 136 -11.78 11.13 -4.90
C LYS A 136 -13.24 11.10 -5.38
N GLY A 137 -13.86 9.93 -5.38
CA GLY A 137 -15.23 9.73 -5.85
C GLY A 137 -16.28 10.41 -4.94
N SER A 138 -17.38 10.87 -5.54
CA SER A 138 -18.59 11.30 -4.82
C SER A 138 -19.49 10.10 -4.53
N LYS A 139 -20.19 10.13 -3.39
CA LYS A 139 -21.02 9.03 -2.86
C LYS A 139 -22.37 8.83 -3.58
N GLU A 140 -22.60 9.50 -4.71
CA GLU A 140 -23.94 9.60 -5.31
C GLU A 140 -24.04 8.85 -6.65
N HIS A 141 -24.85 7.79 -6.61
CA HIS A 141 -25.68 7.21 -7.67
C HIS A 141 -25.09 6.22 -8.71
N ASN A 142 -25.74 5.04 -8.68
CA ASN A 142 -26.09 4.09 -9.75
C ASN A 142 -25.09 2.99 -10.11
N PHE A 143 -25.14 1.87 -9.39
CA PHE A 143 -24.70 0.58 -9.92
C PHE A 143 -25.80 -0.46 -9.70
N ARG A 144 -25.99 -1.33 -10.70
CA ARG A 144 -26.90 -2.46 -10.64
C ARG A 144 -26.07 -3.73 -10.48
N THR A 145 -26.49 -4.59 -9.57
CA THR A 145 -25.85 -5.89 -9.29
C THR A 145 -26.26 -6.93 -10.33
N TYR A 146 -25.33 -7.80 -10.73
CA TYR A 146 -25.55 -8.96 -11.62
C TYR A 146 -25.02 -10.25 -10.96
N ASP A 147 -25.42 -11.41 -11.48
CA ASP A 147 -25.15 -12.74 -10.89
C ASP A 147 -23.81 -13.34 -11.36
N ASP A 148 -23.09 -13.98 -10.44
CA ASP A 148 -21.66 -14.28 -10.54
C ASP A 148 -21.40 -15.77 -10.79
N THR A 149 -20.80 -16.11 -11.94
CA THR A 149 -20.40 -17.52 -12.21
C THR A 149 -19.12 -17.68 -13.03
N VAL A 150 -17.97 -17.16 -12.60
CA VAL A 150 -16.66 -17.85 -12.80
C VAL A 150 -15.58 -17.28 -11.88
N SER A 151 -14.76 -18.15 -11.27
CA SER A 151 -13.44 -17.78 -10.73
C SER A 151 -12.45 -18.91 -11.01
N SER A 152 -11.25 -18.57 -11.50
CA SER A 152 -10.17 -19.55 -11.66
C SER A 152 -9.19 -19.41 -10.51
N ALA A 153 -9.10 -20.44 -9.67
CA ALA A 153 -8.17 -20.47 -8.55
C ALA A 153 -6.69 -20.53 -8.97
N LEU A 154 -6.38 -20.67 -10.27
CA LEU A 154 -5.03 -20.89 -10.81
C LEU A 154 -4.24 -22.02 -10.10
N GLY A 155 -4.96 -22.98 -9.50
CA GLY A 155 -4.38 -24.05 -8.68
C GLY A 155 -3.81 -23.61 -7.32
N VAL A 156 -3.95 -22.33 -6.94
CA VAL A 156 -3.50 -21.81 -5.65
C VAL A 156 -4.58 -22.06 -4.59
N PRO A 157 -4.23 -22.65 -3.43
CA PRO A 157 -5.18 -22.88 -2.34
C PRO A 157 -5.88 -21.61 -1.84
N TYR A 158 -6.98 -21.80 -1.12
CA TYR A 158 -7.66 -20.71 -0.43
C TYR A 158 -6.74 -20.11 0.64
N ASP A 159 -6.67 -18.79 0.69
CA ASP A 159 -5.77 -18.05 1.58
C ASP A 159 -6.56 -17.12 2.50
N TYR A 160 -6.67 -17.51 3.77
CA TYR A 160 -7.28 -16.69 4.81
C TYR A 160 -6.55 -15.37 5.09
N SER A 161 -5.27 -15.28 4.70
CA SER A 161 -4.44 -14.08 4.90
C SER A 161 -4.37 -13.18 3.67
N SER A 162 -5.12 -13.47 2.61
CA SER A 162 -5.17 -12.64 1.41
C SER A 162 -5.64 -11.22 1.74
N VAL A 163 -5.01 -10.22 1.12
CA VAL A 163 -5.44 -8.80 1.27
C VAL A 163 -6.83 -8.56 0.67
N MET A 164 -7.26 -9.45 -0.24
CA MET A 164 -8.59 -9.44 -0.84
C MET A 164 -9.64 -10.17 0.01
N HIS A 165 -9.25 -10.81 1.13
CA HIS A 165 -10.21 -11.50 1.99
C HIS A 165 -10.92 -10.50 2.90
N TYR A 166 -12.24 -10.61 2.97
CA TYR A 166 -13.09 -9.80 3.85
C TYR A 166 -12.81 -10.04 5.32
N ASN A 167 -13.11 -9.04 6.14
CA ASN A 167 -13.07 -9.15 7.59
C ASN A 167 -14.25 -10.01 8.10
N LYS A 168 -14.13 -10.53 9.32
CA LYS A 168 -15.18 -11.34 9.97
C LYS A 168 -16.51 -10.60 10.15
N THR A 169 -16.49 -9.26 10.21
CA THR A 169 -17.67 -8.40 10.43
C THR A 169 -18.16 -7.68 9.19
N SER A 170 -17.58 -7.91 8.00
CA SER A 170 -18.00 -7.20 6.78
C SER A 170 -19.49 -7.42 6.49
N PHE A 171 -20.22 -6.33 6.19
CA PHE A 171 -21.69 -6.30 5.97
C PHE A 171 -22.54 -6.71 7.18
N SER A 172 -21.98 -6.69 8.40
CA SER A 172 -22.73 -7.02 9.61
C SER A 172 -23.64 -5.86 10.01
N ILE A 173 -24.92 -6.16 10.24
CA ILE A 173 -25.91 -5.20 10.79
C ILE A 173 -25.79 -5.13 12.34
N GLY A 174 -24.77 -5.77 12.93
CA GLY A 174 -24.48 -5.76 14.36
C GLY A 174 -23.01 -6.06 14.68
N SER A 175 -22.73 -6.53 15.90
CA SER A 175 -21.37 -6.91 16.33
C SER A 175 -21.00 -8.36 16.05
N GLU A 176 -21.94 -9.15 15.49
CA GLU A 176 -21.72 -10.57 15.21
C GLU A 176 -20.95 -10.76 13.90
N PRO A 177 -20.04 -11.74 13.83
CA PRO A 177 -19.31 -12.03 12.61
C PRO A 177 -20.23 -12.63 11.55
N THR A 178 -20.23 -12.04 10.36
CA THR A 178 -20.90 -12.57 9.16
C THR A 178 -20.09 -13.70 8.52
N ILE A 179 -18.76 -13.67 8.67
CA ILE A 179 -17.84 -14.68 8.14
C ILE A 179 -17.21 -15.44 9.29
N VAL A 180 -17.47 -16.74 9.33
CA VAL A 180 -16.89 -17.66 10.31
C VAL A 180 -15.98 -18.66 9.60
N THR A 181 -14.69 -18.59 9.92
CA THR A 181 -13.70 -19.53 9.38
C THR A 181 -13.95 -20.94 9.91
N LYS A 182 -13.79 -21.95 9.04
CA LYS A 182 -13.93 -23.37 9.44
C LYS A 182 -12.89 -23.80 10.48
N ILE A 183 -11.71 -23.17 10.45
CA ILE A 183 -10.61 -23.42 11.35
C ILE A 183 -10.49 -22.19 12.27
N PRO A 184 -10.89 -22.29 13.55
CA PRO A 184 -11.04 -21.13 14.44
C PRO A 184 -9.78 -20.25 14.58
N HIS A 185 -8.59 -20.82 14.40
CA HIS A 185 -7.33 -20.10 14.45
C HIS A 185 -7.22 -18.95 13.42
N PHE A 186 -7.96 -19.03 12.32
CA PHE A 186 -7.94 -18.00 11.27
C PHE A 186 -9.00 -16.91 11.44
N MET A 187 -9.82 -16.96 12.50
CA MET A 187 -10.86 -15.95 12.74
C MET A 187 -10.33 -14.53 12.83
N ASP A 188 -9.12 -14.35 13.37
CA ASP A 188 -8.48 -13.03 13.51
C ASP A 188 -7.37 -12.81 12.46
N VAL A 189 -7.27 -13.69 11.46
CA VAL A 189 -6.31 -13.58 10.34
C VAL A 189 -6.97 -12.98 9.10
N ILE A 190 -8.26 -13.28 8.89
CA ILE A 190 -9.04 -12.75 7.77
C ILE A 190 -9.22 -11.24 7.89
N GLY A 191 -9.32 -10.54 6.76
CA GLY A 191 -9.51 -9.09 6.77
C GLY A 191 -8.23 -8.26 6.95
N GLN A 192 -7.04 -8.88 6.89
CA GLN A 192 -5.79 -8.11 7.02
C GLN A 192 -5.65 -7.05 5.90
N ARG A 193 -5.13 -5.87 6.26
CA ARG A 193 -4.89 -4.73 5.35
C ARG A 193 -3.44 -4.24 5.35
N ILE A 194 -2.50 -5.10 5.77
CA ILE A 194 -1.07 -4.76 5.92
C ILE A 194 -0.36 -4.82 4.56
N GLY A 195 -0.70 -5.80 3.73
CA GLY A 195 -0.13 -5.95 2.39
C GLY A 195 -0.36 -7.34 1.79
N PHE A 196 0.22 -7.60 0.62
CA PHE A 196 0.02 -8.87 -0.09
C PHE A 196 0.44 -10.10 0.72
N SER A 197 -0.39 -11.14 0.69
CA SER A 197 0.02 -12.47 1.14
C SER A 197 0.96 -13.13 0.12
N ALA A 198 1.62 -14.22 0.52
CA ALA A 198 2.42 -15.01 -0.40
C ALA A 198 1.59 -15.58 -1.56
N SER A 199 0.33 -15.94 -1.30
CA SER A 199 -0.58 -16.49 -2.32
C SER A 199 -1.06 -15.39 -3.28
N ASP A 200 -1.31 -14.17 -2.79
CA ASP A 200 -1.65 -13.02 -3.62
C ASP A 200 -0.53 -12.76 -4.64
N LEU A 201 0.71 -12.68 -4.16
CA LEU A 201 1.88 -12.51 -5.02
C LEU A 201 2.08 -13.67 -5.97
N THR A 202 1.82 -14.91 -5.53
CA THR A 202 1.93 -16.09 -6.39
C THR A 202 0.92 -16.03 -7.53
N LYS A 203 -0.35 -15.76 -7.24
CA LYS A 203 -1.40 -15.62 -8.26
C LYS A 203 -1.06 -14.50 -9.24
N LEU A 204 -0.64 -13.33 -8.73
CA LEU A 204 -0.31 -12.18 -9.57
C LEU A 204 0.92 -12.43 -10.46
N ASN A 205 1.98 -13.02 -9.91
CA ASN A 205 3.18 -13.35 -10.66
C ASN A 205 2.93 -14.46 -11.69
N LEU A 206 2.08 -15.44 -11.39
CA LEU A 206 1.65 -16.45 -12.36
C LEU A 206 0.79 -15.84 -13.47
N LEU A 207 -0.07 -14.88 -13.13
CA LEU A 207 -0.95 -14.22 -14.09
C LEU A 207 -0.16 -13.39 -15.12
N TYR A 208 0.91 -12.72 -14.68
CA TYR A 208 1.77 -11.86 -15.51
C TYR A 208 3.07 -12.53 -15.97
N ASN A 209 3.27 -13.82 -15.65
CA ASN A 209 4.50 -14.57 -15.94
C ASN A 209 5.78 -13.87 -15.45
N CYS A 210 5.75 -13.26 -14.26
CA CYS A 210 6.90 -12.53 -13.73
C CYS A 210 8.08 -13.46 -13.46
N THR A 211 9.27 -13.08 -13.94
CA THR A 211 10.51 -13.82 -13.75
C THR A 211 11.41 -13.18 -12.69
N ILE A 212 12.49 -13.86 -12.30
CA ILE A 212 13.49 -13.32 -11.36
C ILE A 212 14.23 -12.11 -11.96
N LEU A 213 14.28 -11.98 -13.29
CA LEU A 213 14.95 -10.86 -13.97
C LEU A 213 14.11 -9.57 -13.95
N ASP A 214 12.82 -9.67 -13.65
CA ASP A 214 11.89 -8.55 -13.58
C ASP A 214 11.80 -7.95 -12.17
N LYS A 215 12.62 -8.42 -11.23
CA LYS A 215 12.66 -8.03 -9.81
C LYS A 215 13.94 -7.30 -9.44
#